data_AF-A0A915PF92-F1
#
_entry.id   AF-A0A915PF92-F1
#
_cell.length_a   1.000
_cell.length_b   1.000
_cell.length_c   1.000
_cell.angle_alpha   90.00
_cell.angle_beta   90.00
_cell.angle_gamma   90.00
#
_symmetry.space_group_name_H-M   'P 1'
#
loop_
_entity.id
_entity.type
_entity.pdbx_description
1 polymer ?
#
loop_
_entity_poly.entity_id
_entity_poly.type
_entity_poly.pdbx_seq_one_letter_code
_entity_poly.pdbx_strand_id
1 'polypeptide(L)'
;MLITKKGKITIVQNDAWRYCALVPATIVGKEMVNGSQFGIGAENDMLGMYNNAFALSQEEYRILTVCIYERYDFSRFLTMMKPDMAVEFAFRCVCNYDLCNSEPTFSAYLSAIKSESFARR
;
A
#
# COMPACT_ATOMS: atom_id res chain seq x y z
N MET A 1 -11.99 -9.29 -3.54
CA MET A 1 -10.68 -9.21 -2.85
C MET A 1 -10.93 -9.15 -1.35
N LEU A 2 -10.18 -9.93 -0.56
CA LEU A 2 -10.16 -9.88 0.89
C LEU A 2 -8.99 -9.02 1.38
N ILE A 3 -9.27 -8.08 2.28
CA ILE A 3 -8.24 -7.28 2.94
C ILE A 3 -8.28 -7.49 4.45
N THR A 4 -7.19 -7.14 5.13
CA THR A 4 -7.26 -6.87 6.57
C THR A 4 -7.43 -5.38 6.84
N LYS A 5 -8.09 -5.06 7.94
CA LYS A 5 -8.05 -3.74 8.60
C LYS A 5 -7.53 -3.93 10.02
N LYS A 6 -6.66 -3.02 10.47
CA LYS A 6 -6.06 -3.00 11.81
C LYS A 6 -5.26 -4.28 12.17
N GLY A 7 -4.52 -4.84 11.21
CA GLY A 7 -3.60 -5.95 11.43
C GLY A 7 -4.29 -7.26 11.83
N LYS A 8 -4.90 -7.96 10.86
CA LYS A 8 -5.64 -9.24 11.00
C LYS A 8 -6.93 -9.22 11.84
N ILE A 9 -7.21 -8.16 12.61
CA ILE A 9 -8.37 -8.10 13.51
C ILE A 9 -9.71 -8.00 12.76
N THR A 10 -9.72 -7.52 11.51
CA THR A 10 -10.95 -7.42 10.72
C THR A 10 -10.68 -7.78 9.26
N ILE A 11 -11.32 -8.83 8.77
CA ILE A 11 -11.31 -9.19 7.34
C ILE A 11 -12.49 -8.48 6.68
N VAL A 12 -12.24 -7.81 5.56
CA VAL A 12 -13.28 -7.14 4.77
C VAL A 12 -13.22 -7.65 3.34
N GLN A 13 -14.37 -7.99 2.78
CA GLN A 13 -14.51 -8.38 1.38
C GLN A 13 -15.19 -7.27 0.60
N ASN A 14 -14.67 -6.98 -0.59
CA ASN A 14 -15.35 -6.20 -1.59
C ASN A 14 -14.94 -6.71 -2.99
N ASP A 15 -15.92 -6.89 -3.86
CA ASP A 15 -15.71 -7.41 -5.20
C ASP A 15 -15.28 -6.30 -6.19
N ALA A 16 -15.49 -5.02 -5.83
CA ALA A 16 -14.96 -3.89 -6.59
C ALA A 16 -13.43 -3.72 -6.42
N TRP A 17 -12.86 -4.26 -5.34
CA TRP A 17 -11.43 -4.16 -5.07
C TRP A 17 -10.62 -5.18 -5.87
N ARG A 18 -9.55 -4.69 -6.48
CA ARG A 18 -8.58 -5.43 -7.28
C ARG A 18 -7.27 -5.68 -6.54
N TYR A 19 -6.93 -4.83 -5.56
CA TYR A 19 -5.67 -4.91 -4.83
C TYR A 19 -5.87 -4.67 -3.33
N CYS A 20 -4.90 -5.10 -2.53
CA CYS A 20 -4.76 -4.68 -1.14
C CYS A 20 -3.62 -3.67 -1.03
N ALA A 21 -3.72 -2.75 -0.07
CA ALA A 21 -2.72 -1.75 0.22
C ALA A 21 -2.34 -1.72 1.69
N LEU A 22 -1.07 -1.38 1.94
CA LEU A 22 -0.49 -1.07 3.24
C LEU A 22 0.23 0.27 3.14
N VAL A 23 -0.16 1.22 3.98
CA VAL A 23 0.64 2.39 4.34
C VAL A 23 1.18 2.12 5.74
N PRO A 24 2.49 1.91 5.93
CA PRO A 24 3.04 1.66 7.25
C PRO A 24 2.94 2.90 8.13
N ALA A 25 2.84 2.70 9.44
CA ALA A 25 2.99 3.79 10.39
C ALA A 25 4.39 4.41 10.26
N THR A 26 4.47 5.73 10.26
CA THR A 26 5.72 6.47 10.04
C THR A 26 5.82 7.66 10.99
N ILE A 27 7.03 8.14 11.22
CA ILE A 27 7.27 9.38 11.96
C ILE A 27 7.41 10.51 10.96
N VAL A 28 6.55 11.53 11.05
CA VAL A 28 6.69 12.77 10.29
C VAL A 28 7.07 13.87 11.28
N GLY A 29 8.30 14.39 11.15
CA GLY A 29 8.87 15.31 12.12
C GLY A 29 9.04 14.66 13.49
N LYS A 30 8.13 14.96 14.44
CA LYS A 30 8.10 14.40 15.80
C LYS A 30 6.82 13.63 16.11
N GLU A 31 5.92 13.47 15.15
CA GLU A 31 4.61 12.87 15.34
C GLU A 31 4.52 11.50 14.68
N MET A 32 3.93 10.54 15.40
CA MET A 32 3.57 9.24 14.84
C MET A 32 2.32 9.38 13.98
N VAL A 33 2.49 9.19 12.68
CA VAL A 33 1.37 9.05 11.74
C VAL A 33 1.00 7.57 11.69
N ASN A 34 -0.26 7.29 12.02
CA ASN A 34 -0.78 5.93 11.99
C ASN A 34 -0.74 5.36 10.58
N GLY A 35 -0.35 4.09 10.47
CA GLY A 35 -0.47 3.34 9.23
C GLY A 35 -1.92 3.03 8.89
N SER A 36 -2.14 2.57 7.67
CA SER A 36 -3.45 2.14 7.20
C SER A 36 -3.36 0.90 6.31
N GLN A 37 -4.43 0.12 6.32
CA GLN A 37 -4.62 -1.04 5.46
C GLN A 37 -5.99 -0.91 4.81
N PHE A 38 -6.06 -1.04 3.49
CA PHE A 38 -7.29 -0.85 2.73
C PHE A 38 -7.26 -1.62 1.41
N GLY A 39 -8.42 -1.70 0.77
CA GLY A 39 -8.56 -2.27 -0.57
C GLY A 39 -8.59 -1.17 -1.61
N ILE A 40 -8.04 -1.46 -2.77
CA ILE A 40 -7.97 -0.54 -3.91
C ILE A 40 -8.87 -1.06 -5.03
N GLY A 41 -9.78 -0.21 -5.47
CA GLY A 41 -10.64 -0.37 -6.62
C GLY A 41 -10.69 0.91 -7.46
N ALA A 42 -11.49 0.91 -8.53
CA ALA A 42 -11.58 2.06 -9.43
C ALA A 42 -12.21 3.30 -8.77
N GLU A 43 -12.91 3.11 -7.64
CA GLU A 43 -13.56 4.15 -6.87
C GLU A 43 -12.60 4.98 -6.01
N ASN A 44 -11.41 4.47 -5.70
CA ASN A 44 -10.51 5.11 -4.74
C ASN A 44 -9.04 5.23 -5.20
N ASP A 45 -8.65 4.66 -6.35
CA ASP A 45 -7.33 4.88 -6.93
C ASP A 45 -7.30 4.69 -8.46
N MET A 46 -6.26 5.20 -9.10
CA MET A 46 -5.97 4.99 -10.52
C MET A 46 -5.28 3.64 -10.74
N LEU A 47 -6.07 2.63 -11.13
CA LEU A 47 -5.60 1.25 -11.24
C LEU A 47 -4.54 1.01 -12.33
N GLY A 48 -4.44 1.89 -13.33
CA GLY A 48 -3.62 1.67 -14.53
C GLY A 48 -2.15 1.38 -14.21
N MET A 49 -1.57 2.09 -13.25
CA MET A 49 -0.17 1.87 -12.84
C MET A 49 0.04 0.47 -12.25
N TYR A 50 -0.85 0.04 -11.33
CA TYR A 50 -0.76 -1.28 -10.72
C TYR A 50 -1.04 -2.39 -11.73
N ASN A 51 -2.06 -2.21 -12.57
CA ASN A 51 -2.40 -3.15 -13.65
C ASN A 51 -1.17 -3.41 -14.53
N ASN A 52 -0.50 -2.34 -14.97
CA ASN A 52 0.69 -2.45 -15.81
C ASN A 52 1.84 -3.15 -15.07
N ALA A 53 2.09 -2.80 -13.81
CA ALA A 53 3.15 -3.42 -13.04
C ALA A 53 2.90 -4.92 -12.83
N PHE A 54 1.70 -5.32 -12.38
CA PHE A 54 1.39 -6.73 -12.14
C PHE A 54 1.27 -7.55 -13.42
N ALA A 55 0.91 -6.95 -14.56
CA ALA A 55 0.87 -7.61 -15.87
C ALA A 55 2.24 -8.03 -16.40
N LEU A 56 3.34 -7.50 -15.84
CA LEU A 56 4.70 -7.96 -16.16
C LEU A 56 5.03 -9.32 -15.52
N SER A 57 4.17 -9.86 -14.66
CA SER A 57 4.35 -11.21 -14.10
C SER A 57 4.26 -12.27 -15.21
N GLN A 58 5.24 -13.17 -15.25
CA GLN A 58 5.28 -14.32 -16.15
C GLN A 58 5.13 -15.62 -15.35
N GLU A 59 5.17 -16.76 -16.03
CA GLU A 59 5.06 -18.08 -15.37
C GLU A 59 6.26 -18.35 -14.45
N GLU A 60 7.46 -17.89 -14.85
CA GLU A 60 8.72 -18.13 -14.16
C GLU A 60 9.00 -17.13 -13.04
N TYR A 61 8.40 -15.94 -13.09
CA TYR A 61 8.54 -14.93 -12.05
C TYR A 61 7.26 -14.11 -11.90
N ARG A 62 6.86 -13.87 -10.65
CA ARG A 62 5.64 -13.13 -10.33
C ARG A 62 5.94 -11.92 -9.48
N ILE A 63 5.34 -10.78 -9.84
CA ILE A 63 5.35 -9.59 -9.01
C ILE A 63 4.27 -9.75 -7.94
N LEU A 64 4.69 -9.85 -6.67
CA LEU A 64 3.79 -10.04 -5.54
C LEU A 64 3.37 -8.73 -4.88
N THR A 65 4.25 -7.72 -4.95
CA THR A 65 4.03 -6.42 -4.34
C THR A 65 4.72 -5.33 -5.14
N VAL A 66 4.11 -4.15 -5.16
CA VAL A 66 4.68 -2.90 -5.69
C VAL A 66 4.66 -1.89 -4.55
N CYS A 67 5.83 -1.37 -4.16
CA CYS A 67 5.93 -0.32 -3.15
C CYS A 67 6.34 1.00 -3.79
N ILE A 68 5.66 2.07 -3.41
CA ILE A 68 5.76 3.39 -4.03
C ILE A 68 6.04 4.39 -2.92
N TYR A 69 7.06 5.21 -3.15
CA TYR A 69 7.35 6.37 -2.33
C TYR A 69 6.98 7.63 -3.11
N GLU A 70 5.97 8.33 -2.63
CA GLU A 70 5.37 9.48 -3.29
C GLU A 70 5.71 10.75 -2.54
N ARG A 71 6.05 11.80 -3.29
CA ARG A 71 6.20 13.17 -2.80
C ARG A 71 5.03 13.98 -3.34
N TYR A 72 4.16 14.44 -2.46
CA TYR A 72 3.11 15.38 -2.78
C TYR A 72 3.61 16.80 -2.56
N ASP A 73 3.45 17.65 -3.57
CA ASP A 73 3.85 19.05 -3.52
C ASP A 73 2.60 19.93 -3.51
N PHE A 74 2.22 20.37 -2.32
CA PHE A 74 1.10 21.26 -2.05
C PHE A 74 1.54 22.73 -1.93
N SER A 75 2.79 23.05 -2.28
CA SER A 75 3.34 24.40 -2.15
C SER A 75 2.49 25.46 -2.83
N ARG A 76 1.83 25.14 -3.94
CA ARG A 76 0.90 26.06 -4.64
C ARG A 76 -0.34 26.43 -3.84
N PHE A 77 -0.77 25.59 -2.91
CA PHE A 77 -1.99 25.78 -2.12
C PHE A 77 -1.71 26.19 -0.67
N LEU A 78 -0.58 25.78 -0.10
CA LEU A 78 -0.26 25.97 1.32
C LEU A 78 0.80 27.04 1.60
N THR A 79 1.30 27.73 0.57
CA THR A 79 2.47 28.64 0.65
C THR A 79 2.39 29.70 1.74
N MET A 80 1.18 30.21 2.04
CA MET A 80 1.00 31.25 3.05
C MET A 80 0.41 30.76 4.38
N MET A 81 -0.24 29.59 4.41
CA MET A 81 -0.93 29.12 5.61
C MET A 81 -0.11 28.12 6.42
N LYS A 82 0.55 27.17 5.75
CA LYS A 82 1.28 26.06 6.38
C LYS A 82 2.47 25.61 5.50
N PRO A 83 3.52 26.43 5.37
CA PRO A 83 4.67 26.13 4.51
C PRO A 83 5.38 24.84 4.90
N ASP A 84 5.36 24.45 6.18
CA ASP A 84 5.96 23.19 6.66
C ASP A 84 5.21 21.94 6.19
N MET A 85 3.95 22.08 5.74
CA MET A 85 3.14 21.01 5.14
C MET A 85 3.04 21.13 3.62
N ALA A 86 3.81 22.05 3.01
CA ALA A 86 3.81 22.23 1.57
C ALA A 86 4.34 21.01 0.81
N VAL A 87 5.10 20.13 1.47
CA VAL A 87 5.59 18.88 0.91
C VAL A 87 5.25 17.76 1.86
N GLU A 88 4.52 16.76 1.37
CA GLU A 88 4.21 15.55 2.11
C GLU A 88 4.81 14.34 1.42
N PHE A 89 5.16 13.33 2.21
CA PHE A 89 5.66 12.06 1.71
C PHE A 89 4.74 10.93 2.14
N ALA A 90 4.38 10.06 1.19
CA ALA A 90 3.62 8.86 1.48
C ALA A 90 4.40 7.64 0.99
N PHE A 91 4.44 6.60 1.81
CA PHE A 91 4.93 5.30 1.39
C PHE A 91 3.75 4.33 1.39
N ARG A 92 3.51 3.64 0.27
CA ARG A 92 2.50 2.58 0.20
C ARG A 92 3.03 1.36 -0.51
N CYS A 93 2.62 0.19 -0.05
CA CYS A 93 2.79 -1.07 -0.76
C CYS A 93 1.42 -1.59 -1.21
N VAL A 94 1.37 -2.11 -2.42
CA VAL A 94 0.19 -2.68 -3.06
C VAL A 94 0.48 -4.10 -3.49
N CYS A 95 -0.45 -5.01 -3.27
CA CYS A 95 -0.33 -6.43 -3.60
C CYS A 95 -1.65 -6.98 -4.15
N ASN A 96 -1.57 -8.04 -4.95
CA ASN A 96 -2.67 -8.50 -5.82
C ASN A 96 -3.28 -9.85 -5.42
N TYR A 97 -3.25 -10.19 -4.13
CA TYR A 97 -3.84 -11.42 -3.64
C TYR A 97 -4.47 -11.21 -2.26
N ASP A 98 -5.39 -12.10 -1.88
CA ASP A 98 -6.18 -11.95 -0.67
C ASP A 98 -5.31 -11.88 0.59
N LEU A 99 -5.63 -10.92 1.46
CA LEU A 99 -5.01 -10.71 2.78
C LEU A 99 -3.51 -10.40 2.75
N CYS A 100 -2.94 -10.08 1.58
CA CYS A 100 -1.52 -9.78 1.44
C CYS A 100 -1.07 -8.56 2.26
N ASN A 101 -1.99 -7.66 2.59
CA ASN A 101 -1.73 -6.51 3.46
C ASN A 101 -1.90 -6.81 4.96
N SER A 102 -1.91 -8.08 5.38
CA SER A 102 -2.24 -8.49 6.75
C SER A 102 -1.31 -7.96 7.83
N GLU A 103 -0.06 -7.73 7.48
CA GLU A 103 0.96 -7.26 8.40
C GLU A 103 0.93 -5.73 8.56
N PRO A 104 0.96 -5.20 9.79
CA PRO A 104 0.77 -3.77 10.05
C PRO A 104 2.06 -2.93 9.89
N THR A 105 3.22 -3.58 9.81
CA THR A 105 4.51 -2.91 9.64
C THR A 105 5.15 -3.29 8.32
N PHE A 106 5.95 -2.39 7.75
CA PHE A 106 6.63 -2.66 6.48
C PHE A 106 7.59 -3.86 6.57
N SER A 107 8.34 -3.98 7.67
CA SER A 107 9.27 -5.09 7.86
C SER A 107 8.56 -6.44 7.94
N ALA A 108 7.45 -6.50 8.69
CA ALA A 108 6.64 -7.72 8.79
C ALA A 108 5.96 -8.05 7.44
N TYR A 109 5.43 -7.03 6.76
CA TYR A 109 4.84 -7.17 5.42
C TYR A 109 5.84 -7.75 4.41
N LEU A 110 7.05 -7.20 4.33
CA LEU A 110 8.08 -7.74 3.44
C LEU A 110 8.49 -9.17 3.82
N SER A 111 8.56 -9.47 5.12
CA SER A 111 8.91 -10.80 5.60
C SER A 111 7.81 -11.82 5.24
N ALA A 112 6.54 -11.45 5.37
CA ALA A 112 5.41 -12.28 4.97
C ALA A 112 5.40 -12.55 3.46
N ILE A 113 5.55 -11.49 2.64
CA ILE A 113 5.64 -11.61 1.18
C ILE A 113 6.78 -12.54 0.77
N LYS A 114 7.96 -12.39 1.39
CA LYS A 114 9.11 -13.26 1.14
C LYS A 114 8.81 -14.71 1.51
N SER A 115 8.28 -14.96 2.71
CA SER A 115 7.91 -16.30 3.17
C SER A 115 6.91 -16.97 2.23
N GLU A 116 5.88 -16.24 1.80
CA GLU A 116 4.87 -16.76 0.87
C GLU A 116 5.42 -17.03 -0.52
N SER A 117 6.41 -16.24 -0.98
CA SER A 117 7.08 -16.48 -2.26
C SER A 117 7.87 -17.80 -2.29
N PHE A 118 8.28 -18.31 -1.13
CA PHE A 118 8.88 -19.64 -1.00
C PHE A 118 7.85 -20.76 -0.85
N ALA A 119 6.72 -20.49 -0.20
CA ALA A 119 5.67 -21.47 0.04
C ALA A 119 4.80 -21.76 -1.19
N ARG A 120 4.76 -20.86 -2.18
CA ARG A 120 3.98 -21.00 -3.42
C ARG A 120 4.80 -21.50 -4.62
N ARG A 121 5.98 -22.08 -4.37
CA ARG A 121 6.76 -22.81 -5.38
C ARG A 121 6.34 -24.26 -5.47
#